data_AF-A0A4Y7WRA1-F1
#
_entry.id   AF-A0A4Y7WRA1-F1
#
_cell.length_a   1.000
_cell.length_b   1.000
_cell.length_c   1.000
_cell.angle_alpha   90.00
_cell.angle_beta   90.00
_cell.angle_gamma   90.00
#
_symmetry.space_group_name_H-M   'P 1'
#
loop_
_entity.id
_entity.type
_entity.pdbx_description
1 polymer ?
#
loop_
_entity_poly.entity_id
_entity_poly.type
_entity_poly.pdbx_seq_one_letter_code
_entity_poly.pdbx_strand_id
1 'polypeptide(L)'
;MKELVGRESPVDIIVGIVVVLLIVVVIGTVAGMLIRRTIHKSVDELDNRKNQILNRNISEEISKVKKLKMSGETEQKFESWRKDWDEILESILPSVEEQLIEVEELAGKYRITKAKDQLKWVENRLLSVEQQLDLMVEDIDKLVSAEEKNRSEIAVIKELYQTLSAELLKKRGSFGESIKALDEEMSHAKQALLAFEESTQNGSYLQARKQLLQIKDSLYILNEKMERIPHLLMQVRSTLPGELSNLQLGIKEMEEDGYHLETFSFGSKISMQKEEIDQAYIALKELNVDEAASALESLQTEIDEMYETLEKEANYKSKLLAQVPALKAQVEKAYQNMKQLIDETTQVEKSYMIAEEEIQLQQTLQKNLRNVQSQLTLIMDVFENRKQSFSSIFEMTEEWRKQMEELSSGIEESIDRLKRLRKDEIQAQETVSQLRELVLESKRLLYKSNLPGVPVTYLEALDEAEGNINRAIEGLESFPLEMTEVEALVQDAVRVVEGNSAAIKEMVETAQMAELAIQYSNRYRGQDDAVRKELDEAEQAFLEYDYEKALAIVQEAVQRYEPDLLNKVTKHLSA
;
A
#
# COMPACT_ATOMS: atom_id res chain seq x y z
N MET A 1 81.16 -30.37 48.05
CA MET A 1 82.04 -29.25 48.46
C MET A 1 81.10 -28.18 49.03
N LYS A 2 80.95 -28.02 50.35
CA LYS A 2 81.91 -27.43 51.30
C LYS A 2 82.48 -26.11 50.72
N GLU A 3 82.42 -24.95 51.36
CA GLU A 3 82.13 -24.61 52.75
C GLU A 3 82.15 -23.07 52.86
N LEU A 4 81.54 -22.54 53.93
CA LEU A 4 81.88 -21.27 54.61
C LEU A 4 81.34 -19.95 54.04
N VAL A 5 80.06 -19.74 54.38
CA VAL A 5 79.50 -18.46 54.87
C VAL A 5 80.50 -17.79 55.82
N GLY A 6 80.91 -16.56 55.49
CA GLY A 6 81.89 -15.79 56.25
C GLY A 6 81.59 -14.28 56.25
N ARG A 7 80.70 -13.88 57.16
CA ARG A 7 80.80 -12.69 58.04
C ARG A 7 81.02 -11.33 57.35
N GLU A 8 79.92 -10.64 57.02
CA GLU A 8 79.89 -9.20 56.77
C GLU A 8 80.41 -8.43 58.02
N SER A 9 81.33 -7.49 57.80
CA SER A 9 81.88 -6.60 58.83
C SER A 9 80.79 -5.64 59.34
N PRO A 10 80.72 -5.33 60.64
CA PRO A 10 79.80 -4.30 61.14
C PRO A 10 80.07 -2.91 60.53
N VAL A 11 81.28 -2.66 60.02
CA VAL A 11 81.68 -1.40 59.37
C VAL A 11 81.01 -1.22 58.01
N ASP A 12 80.89 -2.27 57.19
CA ASP A 12 80.30 -2.17 55.85
C ASP A 12 78.78 -1.95 55.91
N ILE A 13 78.12 -2.52 56.92
CA ILE A 13 76.69 -2.27 57.19
C ILE A 13 76.48 -0.81 57.65
N ILE A 14 77.37 -0.27 58.49
CA ILE A 14 77.30 1.14 58.93
C ILE A 14 77.58 2.10 57.77
N VAL A 15 78.60 1.84 56.94
CA VAL A 15 78.90 2.64 55.75
C VAL A 15 77.76 2.57 54.74
N GLY A 16 77.16 1.39 54.53
CA GLY A 16 75.98 1.21 53.69
C GLY A 16 74.76 2.01 54.19
N ILE A 17 74.49 1.99 55.50
CA ILE A 17 73.41 2.78 56.11
C ILE A 17 73.66 4.29 55.95
N VAL A 18 74.90 4.76 56.16
CA VAL A 18 75.25 6.18 56.00
C VAL A 18 75.13 6.62 54.54
N VAL A 19 75.58 5.80 53.58
CA VAL A 19 75.47 6.10 52.14
C VAL A 19 74.00 6.11 51.70
N VAL A 20 73.19 5.16 52.16
CA VAL A 20 71.74 5.15 51.90
C VAL A 20 71.06 6.38 52.51
N LEU A 21 71.44 6.78 53.73
CA LEU A 21 70.90 7.97 54.38
C LEU A 21 71.31 9.26 53.64
N LEU A 22 72.55 9.34 53.15
CA LEU A 22 73.04 10.48 52.36
C LEU A 22 72.34 10.55 50.98
N ILE A 23 72.12 9.40 50.33
CA ILE A 23 71.32 9.32 49.10
C ILE A 23 69.87 9.76 49.35
N VAL A 24 69.26 9.34 50.46
CA VAL A 24 67.90 9.80 50.84
C VAL A 24 67.86 11.30 51.09
N VAL A 25 68.89 11.90 51.71
CA VAL A 25 69.00 13.35 51.90
C VAL A 25 69.19 14.09 50.57
N VAL A 26 70.02 13.57 49.66
CA VAL A 26 70.24 14.16 48.32
C VAL A 26 68.97 14.05 47.47
N ILE A 27 68.30 12.90 47.46
CA ILE A 27 67.02 12.73 46.76
C ILE A 27 65.96 13.66 47.36
N GLY A 28 65.89 13.78 48.69
CA GLY A 28 64.97 14.68 49.37
C GLY A 28 65.19 16.16 49.04
N THR A 29 66.45 16.61 48.96
CA THR A 29 66.80 18.00 48.60
C THR A 29 66.55 18.30 47.13
N VAL A 30 66.86 17.37 46.22
CA VAL A 30 66.57 17.49 44.78
C VAL A 30 65.06 17.48 44.53
N ALA A 31 64.31 16.58 45.17
CA ALA A 31 62.85 16.55 45.10
C ALA A 31 62.23 17.85 45.65
N GLY A 32 62.74 18.37 46.77
CA GLY A 32 62.32 19.67 47.32
C GLY A 32 62.56 20.84 46.38
N MET A 33 63.71 20.88 45.70
CA MET A 33 64.03 21.91 44.69
C MET A 33 63.15 21.84 43.45
N LEU A 34 62.85 20.64 42.95
CA LEU A 34 61.95 20.47 41.80
C LEU A 34 60.53 20.92 42.13
N ILE A 35 60.01 20.54 43.30
CA ILE A 35 58.68 20.95 43.74
C ILE A 35 58.61 22.47 43.94
N ARG A 36 59.65 23.08 44.52
CA ARG A 36 59.74 24.54 44.64
C ARG A 36 59.70 25.22 43.27
N ARG A 37 60.47 24.74 42.29
CA ARG A 37 60.41 25.29 40.91
C ARG A 37 59.03 25.19 40.28
N THR A 38 58.30 24.10 40.52
CA THR A 38 56.92 23.96 40.02
C THR A 38 55.99 24.97 40.67
N ILE A 39 56.10 25.21 41.99
CA ILE A 39 55.28 26.21 42.69
C ILE A 39 55.61 27.63 42.19
N HIS A 40 56.88 27.99 42.01
CA HIS A 40 57.29 29.28 41.45
C HIS A 40 56.73 29.51 40.04
N LYS A 41 56.80 28.49 39.16
CA LYS A 41 56.18 28.58 37.82
C LYS A 41 54.67 28.79 37.87
N SER A 42 53.97 28.13 38.80
CA SER A 42 52.53 28.32 38.96
C SER A 42 52.19 29.70 39.53
N VAL A 43 53.03 30.26 40.41
CA VAL A 43 52.90 31.64 40.88
C VAL A 43 53.10 32.63 39.73
N ASP A 44 54.14 32.45 38.91
CA ASP A 44 54.38 33.28 37.72
C ASP A 44 53.22 33.22 36.70
N GLU A 45 52.60 32.06 36.54
CA GLU A 45 51.44 31.90 35.66
C GLU A 45 50.21 32.65 36.22
N LEU A 46 49.94 32.53 37.52
CA LEU A 46 48.84 33.24 38.17
C LEU A 46 49.06 34.77 38.19
N ASP A 47 50.31 35.23 38.37
CA ASP A 47 50.63 36.65 38.31
C ASP A 47 50.48 37.20 36.87
N ASN A 48 50.82 36.40 35.85
CA ASN A 48 50.52 36.76 34.46
C ASN A 48 49.02 36.83 34.20
N ARG A 49 48.20 35.90 34.72
CA ARG A 49 46.73 35.97 34.60
C ARG A 49 46.16 37.19 35.33
N LYS A 50 46.67 37.52 36.52
CA LYS A 50 46.36 38.76 37.25
C LYS A 50 46.65 40.00 36.38
N ASN A 51 47.83 40.03 35.75
CA ASN A 51 48.22 41.12 34.86
C ASN A 51 47.35 41.19 33.59
N GLN A 52 46.85 40.06 33.07
CA GLN A 52 45.89 40.04 31.97
C GLN A 52 44.54 40.64 32.38
N ILE A 53 44.06 40.36 33.60
CA ILE A 53 42.84 40.96 34.14
C ILE A 53 43.00 42.49 34.27
N LEU A 54 44.15 42.96 34.75
CA LEU A 54 44.46 44.39 34.84
C LEU A 54 44.53 45.07 33.47
N ASN A 55 45.05 44.37 32.46
CA ASN A 55 45.16 44.87 31.09
C ASN A 55 43.86 44.73 30.28
N ARG A 56 42.88 43.95 30.73
CA ARG A 56 41.52 43.98 30.17
C ARG A 56 40.93 45.34 30.51
N ASN A 57 40.87 46.24 29.53
CA ASN A 57 40.27 47.57 29.64
C ASN A 57 38.74 47.50 29.80
N ILE A 58 38.25 46.86 30.86
CA ILE A 58 36.83 46.81 31.23
C ILE A 58 36.30 48.23 31.47
N SER A 59 37.17 49.15 31.90
CA SER A 59 36.87 50.59 31.95
C SER A 59 36.41 51.16 30.61
N GLU A 60 36.96 50.69 29.48
CA GLU A 60 36.57 51.12 28.15
C GLU A 60 35.17 50.56 27.77
N GLU A 61 34.85 49.33 28.15
CA GLU A 61 33.53 48.73 27.93
C GLU A 61 32.43 49.36 28.80
N ILE A 62 32.73 49.62 30.07
CA ILE A 62 31.89 50.44 30.96
C ILE A 62 31.71 51.85 30.38
N SER A 63 32.75 52.43 29.76
CA SER A 63 32.64 53.75 29.14
C SER A 63 31.72 53.78 27.90
N LYS A 64 31.58 52.66 27.18
CA LYS A 64 30.60 52.55 26.07
C LYS A 64 29.18 52.72 26.59
N VAL A 65 28.89 52.15 27.76
CA VAL A 65 27.59 52.29 28.44
C VAL A 65 27.34 53.75 28.84
N LYS A 66 28.36 54.50 29.29
CA LYS A 66 28.24 55.94 29.65
C LYS A 66 27.72 56.85 28.54
N LYS A 67 27.76 56.42 27.27
CA LYS A 67 27.18 57.16 26.13
C LYS A 67 25.64 57.03 26.05
N LEU A 68 25.06 56.05 26.74
CA LEU A 68 23.62 55.84 26.83
C LEU A 68 23.01 56.73 27.91
N LYS A 69 21.70 57.00 27.84
CA LYS A 69 21.01 57.66 28.95
C LYS A 69 20.96 56.72 30.15
N MET A 70 21.65 57.08 31.23
CA MET A 70 21.64 56.40 32.52
C MET A 70 20.41 56.84 33.30
N SER A 71 19.41 55.98 33.40
CA SER A 71 18.27 56.17 34.28
C SER A 71 17.76 54.82 34.77
N GLY A 72 17.20 54.81 35.99
CA GLY A 72 16.46 53.67 36.55
C GLY A 72 17.30 52.40 36.72
N GLU A 73 16.83 51.28 36.15
CA GLU A 73 17.44 49.96 36.31
C GLU A 73 18.85 49.86 35.66
N THR A 74 19.10 50.61 34.59
CA THR A 74 20.41 50.61 33.93
C THR A 74 21.45 51.35 34.77
N GLU A 75 21.05 52.38 35.50
CA GLU A 75 21.93 53.09 36.43
C GLU A 75 22.30 52.19 37.63
N GLN A 76 21.32 51.47 38.19
CA GLN A 76 21.58 50.52 39.28
C GLN A 76 22.54 49.39 38.86
N LYS A 77 22.35 48.82 37.66
CA LYS A 77 23.26 47.79 37.13
C LYS A 77 24.64 48.34 36.79
N PHE A 78 24.70 49.57 36.27
CA PHE A 78 25.97 50.23 36.00
C PHE A 78 26.75 50.51 37.29
N GLU A 79 26.08 50.99 38.34
CA GLU A 79 26.68 51.19 39.66
C GLU A 79 27.11 49.89 40.31
N SER A 80 26.34 48.80 40.17
CA SER A 80 26.76 47.49 40.68
C SER A 80 28.01 46.99 39.95
N TRP A 81 28.04 47.03 38.62
CA TRP A 81 29.21 46.64 37.84
C TRP A 81 30.45 47.49 38.16
N ARG A 82 30.25 48.80 38.36
CA ARG A 82 31.34 49.70 38.78
C ARG A 82 31.85 49.34 40.17
N LYS A 83 30.95 49.10 41.12
CA LYS A 83 31.32 48.71 42.48
C LYS A 83 32.04 47.36 42.50
N ASP A 84 31.56 46.38 41.72
CA ASP A 84 32.17 45.06 41.60
C ASP A 84 33.58 45.17 40.98
N TRP A 85 33.75 46.05 39.97
CA TRP A 85 35.06 46.34 39.38
C TRP A 85 36.01 47.06 40.35
N ASP A 86 35.52 48.07 41.06
CA ASP A 86 36.31 48.80 42.07
C ASP A 86 36.69 47.85 43.23
N GLU A 87 35.80 46.94 43.65
CA GLU A 87 36.08 45.91 44.67
C GLU A 87 37.13 44.90 44.18
N ILE A 88 37.07 44.48 42.91
CA ILE A 88 38.09 43.63 42.30
C ILE A 88 39.46 44.33 42.32
N LEU A 89 39.53 45.60 41.93
CA LEU A 89 40.77 46.37 41.87
C LEU A 89 41.36 46.73 43.24
N GLU A 90 40.53 47.17 44.20
CA GLU A 90 40.99 47.71 45.48
C GLU A 90 41.18 46.65 46.56
N SER A 91 40.44 45.53 46.50
CA SER A 91 40.43 44.52 47.54
C SER A 91 40.91 43.16 47.05
N ILE A 92 40.35 42.66 45.94
CA ILE A 92 40.58 41.27 45.53
C ILE A 92 41.96 41.08 44.89
N LEU A 93 42.36 41.93 43.94
CA LEU A 93 43.67 41.82 43.28
C LEU A 93 44.85 42.08 44.25
N PRO A 94 44.81 43.09 45.16
CA PRO A 94 45.85 43.26 46.17
C PRO A 94 45.91 42.10 47.16
N SER A 95 44.77 41.53 47.56
CA SER A 95 44.73 40.34 48.42
C SER A 95 45.32 39.11 47.73
N VAL A 96 45.05 38.93 46.43
CA VAL A 96 45.68 37.87 45.62
C VAL A 96 47.19 38.07 45.53
N GLU A 97 47.67 39.31 45.36
CA GLU A 97 49.09 39.62 45.32
C GLU A 97 49.80 39.34 46.66
N GLU A 98 49.21 39.76 47.78
CA GLU A 98 49.71 39.44 49.12
C GLU A 98 49.81 37.93 49.34
N GLN A 99 48.79 37.17 48.92
CA GLN A 99 48.79 35.73 49.07
C GLN A 99 49.75 35.00 48.12
N LEU A 100 49.99 35.52 46.91
CA LEU A 100 51.02 34.99 46.02
C LEU A 100 52.41 35.16 46.67
N ILE A 101 52.67 36.31 47.32
CA ILE A 101 53.90 36.56 48.10
C ILE A 101 54.00 35.58 49.28
N GLU A 102 52.90 35.31 49.99
CA GLU A 102 52.87 34.30 51.07
C GLU A 102 53.15 32.88 50.56
N VAL A 103 52.62 32.51 49.37
CA VAL A 103 52.90 31.23 48.73
C VAL A 103 54.39 31.10 48.41
N GLU A 104 55.03 32.15 47.90
CA GLU A 104 56.47 32.18 47.66
C GLU A 104 57.28 32.02 48.94
N GLU A 105 56.86 32.68 50.04
CA GLU A 105 57.53 32.59 51.33
C GLU A 105 57.39 31.18 51.95
N LEU A 106 56.19 30.57 51.87
CA LEU A 106 55.92 29.20 52.31
C LEU A 106 56.69 28.16 51.48
N ALA A 107 56.82 28.39 50.16
CA ALA A 107 57.66 27.59 49.28
C ALA A 107 59.16 27.73 49.63
N GLY A 108 59.60 28.93 50.04
CA GLY A 108 60.94 29.19 50.55
C GLY A 108 61.25 28.48 51.87
N LYS A 109 60.26 28.36 52.77
CA LYS A 109 60.33 27.64 54.06
C LYS A 109 60.10 26.11 53.95
N TYR A 110 60.07 25.56 52.73
CA TYR A 110 59.80 24.12 52.42
C TYR A 110 58.45 23.58 52.94
N ARG A 111 57.46 24.44 53.22
CA ARG A 111 56.10 24.04 53.64
C ARG A 111 55.20 23.78 52.43
N ILE A 112 55.53 22.74 51.67
CA ILE A 112 54.96 22.46 50.34
C ILE A 112 53.43 22.24 50.36
N THR A 113 52.89 21.54 51.34
CA THR A 113 51.45 21.26 51.42
C THR A 113 50.64 22.53 51.59
N LYS A 114 51.03 23.37 52.56
CA LYS A 114 50.39 24.67 52.82
C LYS A 114 50.53 25.62 51.62
N ALA A 115 51.69 25.66 50.97
CA ALA A 115 51.89 26.45 49.76
C ALA A 115 50.98 26.00 48.61
N LYS A 116 50.77 24.68 48.42
CA LYS A 116 49.85 24.16 47.40
C LYS A 116 48.38 24.43 47.72
N ASP A 117 47.98 24.35 48.98
CA ASP A 117 46.60 24.64 49.39
C ASP A 117 46.28 26.13 49.20
N GLN A 118 47.21 27.01 49.58
CA GLN A 118 47.10 28.45 49.37
C GLN A 118 47.11 28.81 47.87
N LEU A 119 47.99 28.16 47.08
CA LEU A 119 48.03 28.34 45.61
C LEU A 119 46.70 27.96 44.95
N LYS A 120 46.09 26.83 45.34
CA LYS A 120 44.75 26.43 44.85
C LYS A 120 43.66 27.40 45.25
N TRP A 121 43.75 27.96 46.46
CA TRP A 121 42.81 29.00 46.88
C TRP A 121 42.92 30.23 45.98
N VAL A 122 44.14 30.68 45.70
CA VAL A 122 44.41 31.82 44.81
C VAL A 122 43.92 31.54 43.38
N GLU A 123 44.19 30.35 42.85
CA GLU A 123 43.72 29.93 41.52
C GLU A 123 42.18 29.96 41.45
N ASN A 124 41.48 29.39 42.44
CA ASN A 124 40.02 29.42 42.49
C ASN A 124 39.47 30.84 42.64
N ARG A 125 40.14 31.69 43.43
CA ARG A 125 39.74 33.09 43.61
C ARG A 125 39.88 33.87 42.30
N LEU A 126 40.99 33.67 41.59
CA LEU A 126 41.26 34.31 40.30
C LEU A 126 40.28 33.82 39.22
N LEU A 127 40.00 32.52 39.15
CA LEU A 127 38.97 31.95 38.26
C LEU A 127 37.57 32.52 38.55
N SER A 128 37.20 32.68 39.83
CA SER A 128 35.91 33.28 40.20
C SER A 128 35.80 34.73 39.74
N VAL A 129 36.90 35.49 39.81
CA VAL A 129 36.95 36.87 39.30
C VAL A 129 36.84 36.89 37.78
N GLU A 130 37.57 36.03 37.06
CA GLU A 130 37.46 35.92 35.61
C GLU A 130 36.03 35.61 35.16
N GLN A 131 35.34 34.67 35.83
CA GLN A 131 33.93 34.34 35.54
C GLN A 131 32.99 35.52 35.81
N GLN A 132 33.19 36.25 36.91
CA GLN A 132 32.39 37.45 37.21
C GLN A 132 32.60 38.54 36.16
N LEU A 133 33.83 38.71 35.69
CA LEU A 133 34.17 39.66 34.64
C LEU A 133 33.56 39.28 33.30
N ASP A 134 33.65 38.01 32.89
CA ASP A 134 33.07 37.56 31.63
C ASP A 134 31.54 37.72 31.63
N LEU A 135 30.86 37.42 32.74
CA LEU A 135 29.41 37.66 32.91
C LEU A 135 29.06 39.15 32.82
N MET A 136 29.86 40.01 33.44
CA MET A 136 29.66 41.45 33.40
C MET A 136 29.82 42.00 31.97
N VAL A 137 30.84 41.56 31.24
CA VAL A 137 31.04 41.94 29.83
C VAL A 137 29.88 41.47 28.96
N GLU A 138 29.42 40.23 29.14
CA GLU A 138 28.28 39.68 28.40
C GLU A 138 26.99 40.47 28.67
N ASP A 139 26.74 40.84 29.93
CA ASP A 139 25.55 41.63 30.30
C ASP A 139 25.62 43.07 29.76
N ILE A 140 26.82 43.68 29.73
CA ILE A 140 27.06 44.97 29.09
C ILE A 140 26.76 44.89 27.58
N ASP A 141 27.27 43.87 26.88
CA ASP A 141 27.04 43.67 25.45
C ASP A 141 25.56 43.41 25.13
N LYS A 142 24.87 42.61 25.95
CA LYS A 142 23.40 42.41 25.85
C LYS A 142 22.64 43.72 25.97
N LEU A 143 23.04 44.62 26.87
CA LEU A 143 22.36 45.90 27.06
C LEU A 143 22.60 46.84 25.87
N VAL A 144 23.86 46.96 25.42
CA VAL A 144 24.24 47.80 24.27
C VAL A 144 23.56 47.30 22.99
N SER A 145 23.62 46.01 22.73
CA SER A 145 22.97 45.41 21.56
C SER A 145 21.43 45.50 21.61
N ALA A 146 20.82 45.42 22.80
CA ALA A 146 19.39 45.64 22.96
C ALA A 146 18.97 47.08 22.62
N GLU A 147 19.74 48.08 23.04
CA GLU A 147 19.48 49.49 22.68
C GLU A 147 19.61 49.72 21.18
N GLU A 148 20.69 49.24 20.56
CA GLU A 148 20.94 49.42 19.13
C GLU A 148 19.82 48.79 18.29
N LYS A 149 19.42 47.55 18.65
CA LYS A 149 18.31 46.85 17.99
C LYS A 149 16.99 47.57 18.22
N ASN A 150 16.69 47.99 19.45
CA ASN A 150 15.47 48.74 19.75
C ASN A 150 15.37 50.03 18.93
N ARG A 151 16.48 50.76 18.79
CA ARG A 151 16.54 52.01 18.02
C ARG A 151 16.33 51.79 16.52
N SER A 152 16.85 50.69 15.97
CA SER A 152 16.64 50.36 14.56
C SER A 152 15.22 49.85 14.27
N GLU A 153 14.68 48.99 15.14
CA GLU A 153 13.40 48.32 14.92
C GLU A 153 12.19 49.22 15.25
N ILE A 154 12.31 50.17 16.19
CA ILE A 154 11.19 51.03 16.57
C ILE A 154 10.66 51.88 15.42
N ALA A 155 11.52 52.33 14.50
CA ALA A 155 11.10 53.11 13.34
C ALA A 155 10.18 52.28 12.43
N VAL A 156 10.57 51.04 12.17
CA VAL A 156 9.80 50.07 11.36
C VAL A 156 8.47 49.74 12.04
N ILE A 157 8.49 49.48 13.36
CA ILE A 157 7.28 49.15 14.12
C ILE A 157 6.30 50.33 14.16
N LYS A 158 6.80 51.57 14.30
CA LYS A 158 5.97 52.78 14.24
C LYS A 158 5.36 52.99 12.85
N GLU A 159 6.13 52.75 11.80
CA GLU A 159 5.65 52.82 10.41
C GLU A 159 4.60 51.76 10.12
N LEU A 160 4.80 50.53 10.60
CA LEU A 160 3.80 49.46 10.54
C LEU A 160 2.51 49.89 11.26
N TYR A 161 2.60 50.34 12.51
CA TYR A 161 1.43 50.82 13.26
C TYR A 161 0.68 51.96 12.53
N GLN A 162 1.39 52.93 11.97
CA GLN A 162 0.78 54.03 11.21
C GLN A 162 0.09 53.54 9.94
N THR A 163 0.72 52.61 9.23
CA THR A 163 0.18 52.01 8.01
C THR A 163 -1.10 51.24 8.34
N LEU A 164 -1.05 50.37 9.35
CA LEU A 164 -2.20 49.62 9.85
C LEU A 164 -3.34 50.52 10.33
N SER A 165 -3.03 51.60 11.04
CA SER A 165 -4.03 52.59 11.47
C SER A 165 -4.68 53.30 10.28
N ALA A 166 -3.88 53.68 9.27
CA ALA A 166 -4.40 54.28 8.05
C ALA A 166 -5.27 53.29 7.24
N GLU A 167 -4.89 52.02 7.18
CA GLU A 167 -5.67 50.97 6.53
C GLU A 167 -7.00 50.71 7.25
N LEU A 168 -6.97 50.61 8.58
CA LEU A 168 -8.16 50.45 9.40
C LEU A 168 -9.14 51.59 9.15
N LEU A 169 -8.66 52.84 9.08
CA LEU A 169 -9.48 54.03 8.77
C LEU A 169 -10.04 54.02 7.35
N LYS A 170 -9.24 53.65 6.34
CA LYS A 170 -9.67 53.62 4.93
C LYS A 170 -10.68 52.51 4.66
N LYS A 171 -10.45 51.32 5.22
CA LYS A 171 -11.25 50.11 4.97
C LYS A 171 -12.29 49.85 6.07
N ARG A 172 -12.69 50.87 6.85
CA ARG A 172 -13.69 50.72 7.93
C ARG A 172 -14.94 49.96 7.47
N GLY A 173 -15.49 50.30 6.30
CA GLY A 173 -16.67 49.60 5.78
C GLY A 173 -16.48 48.09 5.57
N SER A 174 -15.26 47.65 5.26
CA SER A 174 -14.93 46.25 4.97
C SER A 174 -14.79 45.38 6.22
N PHE A 175 -14.51 45.98 7.38
CA PHE A 175 -14.31 45.26 8.65
C PHE A 175 -15.58 45.09 9.49
N GLY A 176 -16.69 45.74 9.10
CA GLY A 176 -18.00 45.54 9.72
C GLY A 176 -18.01 45.76 11.24
N GLU A 177 -18.56 44.81 11.99
CA GLU A 177 -18.63 44.89 13.46
C GLU A 177 -17.32 44.55 14.18
N SER A 178 -16.39 43.86 13.50
CA SER A 178 -15.07 43.51 14.02
C SER A 178 -14.16 44.73 14.19
N ILE A 179 -14.53 45.90 13.64
CA ILE A 179 -13.81 47.17 13.83
C ILE A 179 -13.62 47.49 15.32
N LYS A 180 -14.62 47.22 16.16
CA LYS A 180 -14.54 47.56 17.59
C LYS A 180 -13.42 46.81 18.27
N ALA A 181 -13.33 45.51 18.01
CA ALA A 181 -12.27 44.66 18.55
C ALA A 181 -10.90 45.02 17.95
N LEU A 182 -10.83 45.35 16.65
CA LEU A 182 -9.61 45.84 16.00
C LEU A 182 -9.13 47.19 16.56
N ASP A 183 -10.06 48.12 16.84
CA ASP A 183 -9.76 49.41 17.46
C ASP A 183 -9.24 49.23 18.91
N GLU A 184 -9.78 48.25 19.65
CA GLU A 184 -9.29 47.87 20.99
C GLU A 184 -7.87 47.31 20.93
N GLU A 185 -7.58 46.35 20.05
CA GLU A 185 -6.23 45.83 19.83
C GLU A 185 -5.23 46.90 19.37
N MET A 186 -5.66 47.80 18.47
CA MET A 186 -4.84 48.95 18.05
C MET A 186 -4.60 49.95 19.19
N SER A 187 -5.55 50.10 20.11
CA SER A 187 -5.41 50.91 21.31
C SER A 187 -4.41 50.28 22.30
N HIS A 188 -4.49 48.96 22.49
CA HIS A 188 -3.52 48.21 23.30
C HIS A 188 -2.11 48.30 22.71
N ALA A 189 -1.95 48.15 21.39
CA ALA A 189 -0.67 48.35 20.72
C ALA A 189 -0.13 49.78 20.91
N LYS A 190 -0.99 50.80 20.89
CA LYS A 190 -0.61 52.19 21.18
C LYS A 190 -0.15 52.38 22.61
N GLN A 191 -0.87 51.82 23.59
CA GLN A 191 -0.49 51.86 25.00
C GLN A 191 0.85 51.16 25.23
N ALA A 192 1.07 50.02 24.58
CA ALA A 192 2.33 49.30 24.63
C ALA A 192 3.49 50.10 24.01
N LEU A 193 3.26 50.80 22.89
CA LEU A 193 4.25 51.72 22.30
C LEU A 193 4.59 52.89 23.23
N LEU A 194 3.60 53.44 23.94
CA LEU A 194 3.85 54.48 24.96
C LEU A 194 4.62 53.94 26.15
N ALA A 195 4.29 52.73 26.63
CA ALA A 195 5.01 52.05 27.70
C ALA A 195 6.46 51.73 27.31
N PHE A 196 6.70 51.41 26.03
CA PHE A 196 8.04 51.25 25.47
C PHE A 196 8.82 52.57 25.47
N GLU A 197 8.20 53.68 25.06
CA GLU A 197 8.83 55.01 25.09
C GLU A 197 9.17 55.43 26.52
N GLU A 198 8.26 55.19 27.48
CA GLU A 198 8.48 55.43 28.90
C GLU A 198 9.62 54.56 29.45
N SER A 199 9.62 53.26 29.14
CA SER A 199 10.69 52.34 29.56
C SER A 199 12.04 52.73 28.96
N THR A 200 12.06 53.25 27.73
CA THR A 200 13.27 53.75 27.07
C THR A 200 13.75 55.07 27.69
N GLN A 201 12.84 55.97 28.06
CA GLN A 201 13.16 57.22 28.76
C GLN A 201 13.67 56.98 30.19
N ASN A 202 13.08 55.99 30.88
CA ASN A 202 13.48 55.53 32.20
C ASN A 202 14.74 54.67 32.18
N GLY A 203 15.34 54.44 30.99
CA GLY A 203 16.62 53.76 30.84
C GLY A 203 16.52 52.24 30.94
N SER A 204 15.33 51.64 31.03
CA SER A 204 15.12 50.19 31.14
C SER A 204 15.13 49.51 29.77
N TYR A 205 16.27 49.52 29.06
CA TYR A 205 16.39 49.03 27.67
C TYR A 205 16.07 47.53 27.50
N LEU A 206 16.33 46.70 28.50
CA LEU A 206 16.00 45.26 28.46
C LEU A 206 14.49 45.01 28.56
N GLN A 207 13.78 45.77 29.40
CA GLN A 207 12.33 45.70 29.49
C GLN A 207 11.70 46.25 28.22
N ALA A 208 12.22 47.38 27.71
CA ALA A 208 11.83 47.94 26.43
C ALA A 208 12.03 46.95 25.28
N ARG A 209 13.12 46.13 25.27
CA ARG A 209 13.33 45.09 24.26
C ARG A 209 12.21 44.03 24.28
N LYS A 210 11.83 43.56 25.47
CA LYS A 210 10.75 42.57 25.61
C LYS A 210 9.42 43.13 25.14
N GLN A 211 9.09 44.35 25.54
CA GLN A 211 7.87 45.05 25.10
C GLN A 211 7.87 45.26 23.59
N LEU A 212 8.99 45.68 23.00
CA LEU A 212 9.11 45.90 21.56
C LEU A 212 8.89 44.60 20.76
N LEU A 213 9.43 43.47 21.23
CA LEU A 213 9.18 42.17 20.60
C LEU A 213 7.70 41.77 20.70
N GLN A 214 7.07 41.95 21.88
CA GLN A 214 5.64 41.68 22.04
C GLN A 214 4.77 42.55 21.13
N ILE A 215 5.10 43.85 21.02
CA ILE A 215 4.40 44.79 20.12
C ILE A 215 4.58 44.34 18.67
N LYS A 216 5.80 44.00 18.28
CA LYS A 216 6.10 43.50 16.94
C LYS A 216 5.23 42.29 16.61
N ASP A 217 5.23 41.28 17.45
CA ASP A 217 4.44 40.06 17.24
C ASP A 217 2.94 40.36 17.19
N SER A 218 2.43 41.20 18.11
CA SER A 218 1.01 41.61 18.09
C SER A 218 0.62 42.36 16.80
N LEU A 219 1.49 43.23 16.27
CA LEU A 219 1.20 43.98 15.05
C LEU A 219 1.27 43.09 13.80
N TYR A 220 2.16 42.10 13.77
CA TYR A 220 2.18 41.11 12.69
C TYR A 220 0.92 40.25 12.67
N ILE A 221 0.53 39.72 13.83
CA ILE A 221 -0.73 38.95 13.98
C ILE A 221 -1.92 39.82 13.57
N LEU A 222 -1.95 41.08 14.02
CA LEU A 222 -3.01 42.01 13.67
C LEU A 222 -3.03 42.32 12.17
N ASN A 223 -1.87 42.49 11.53
CA ASN A 223 -1.79 42.68 10.08
C ASN A 223 -2.37 41.49 9.33
N GLU A 224 -1.98 40.27 9.69
CA GLU A 224 -2.51 39.05 9.07
C GLU A 224 -4.04 38.96 9.24
N LYS A 225 -4.54 39.25 10.46
CA LYS A 225 -5.98 39.30 10.72
C LYS A 225 -6.67 40.37 9.87
N MET A 226 -6.10 41.57 9.72
CA MET A 226 -6.69 42.64 8.90
C MET A 226 -6.69 42.33 7.40
N GLU A 227 -5.75 41.52 6.91
CA GLU A 227 -5.78 41.04 5.53
C GLU A 227 -6.87 39.97 5.34
N ARG A 228 -7.03 39.04 6.28
CA ARG A 228 -7.96 37.90 6.17
C ARG A 228 -9.42 38.26 6.46
N ILE A 229 -9.69 39.09 7.48
CA ILE A 229 -11.05 39.42 7.94
C ILE A 229 -11.97 39.94 6.82
N PRO A 230 -11.55 40.88 5.94
CA PRO A 230 -12.41 41.37 4.86
C PRO A 230 -12.88 40.26 3.91
N HIS A 231 -11.99 39.31 3.59
CA HIS A 231 -12.32 38.18 2.73
C HIS A 231 -13.32 37.24 3.41
N LEU A 232 -13.08 36.88 4.67
CA LEU A 232 -13.97 36.00 5.44
C LEU A 232 -15.34 36.65 5.70
N LEU A 233 -15.38 37.96 5.99
CA LEU A 233 -16.63 38.70 6.14
C LEU A 233 -17.43 38.77 4.84
N MET A 234 -16.77 38.92 3.70
CA MET A 234 -17.43 38.86 2.39
C MET A 234 -18.03 37.47 2.16
N GLN A 235 -17.31 36.41 2.54
CA GLN A 235 -17.80 35.05 2.40
C GLN A 235 -19.05 34.79 3.25
N VAL A 236 -18.98 35.14 4.53
CA VAL A 236 -20.08 34.99 5.50
C VAL A 236 -21.30 35.83 5.15
N ARG A 237 -21.12 37.06 4.65
CA ARG A 237 -22.25 37.96 4.38
C ARG A 237 -22.92 37.76 3.03
N SER A 238 -22.17 37.34 2.01
CA SER A 238 -22.67 37.38 0.63
C SER A 238 -22.50 36.06 -0.12
N THR A 239 -21.35 35.39 -0.04
CA THR A 239 -21.12 34.22 -0.91
C THR A 239 -21.85 33.00 -0.36
N LEU A 240 -21.61 32.61 0.89
CA LEU A 240 -22.21 31.41 1.46
C LEU A 240 -23.73 31.53 1.63
N PRO A 241 -24.30 32.66 2.13
CA PRO A 241 -25.76 32.80 2.14
C PRO A 241 -26.38 32.81 0.73
N GLY A 242 -25.65 33.36 -0.26
CA GLY A 242 -26.05 33.34 -1.66
C GLY A 242 -26.06 31.92 -2.23
N GLU A 243 -25.00 31.15 -1.99
CA GLU A 243 -24.89 29.75 -2.36
C GLU A 243 -25.96 28.89 -1.70
N LEU A 244 -26.19 29.04 -0.39
CA LEU A 244 -27.28 28.35 0.31
C LEU A 244 -28.66 28.72 -0.24
N SER A 245 -28.88 29.98 -0.60
CA SER A 245 -30.14 30.40 -1.24
C SER A 245 -30.28 29.79 -2.64
N ASN A 246 -29.21 29.77 -3.43
CA ASN A 246 -29.20 29.15 -4.76
C ASN A 246 -29.43 27.63 -4.65
N LEU A 247 -28.81 26.97 -3.67
CA LEU A 247 -28.99 25.57 -3.37
C LEU A 247 -30.44 25.29 -2.94
N GLN A 248 -31.03 26.13 -2.09
CA GLN A 248 -32.42 26.02 -1.68
C GLN A 248 -33.40 26.20 -2.87
N LEU A 249 -33.09 27.11 -3.80
CA LEU A 249 -33.87 27.26 -5.04
C LEU A 249 -33.70 26.05 -5.95
N GLY A 250 -32.47 25.58 -6.16
CA GLY A 250 -32.18 24.39 -6.97
C GLY A 250 -32.86 23.13 -6.43
N ILE A 251 -32.88 22.94 -5.10
CA ILE A 251 -33.63 21.84 -4.48
C ILE A 251 -35.12 21.96 -4.77
N LYS A 252 -35.72 23.15 -4.67
CA LYS A 252 -37.14 23.35 -4.99
C LYS A 252 -37.45 23.08 -6.45
N GLU A 253 -36.61 23.57 -7.36
CA GLU A 253 -36.75 23.30 -8.80
C GLU A 253 -36.66 21.78 -9.07
N MET A 254 -35.76 21.07 -8.40
CA MET A 254 -35.68 19.62 -8.47
C MET A 254 -36.90 18.93 -7.83
N GLU A 255 -37.42 19.40 -6.70
CA GLU A 255 -38.66 18.85 -6.12
C GLU A 255 -39.85 19.03 -7.08
N GLU A 256 -39.96 20.19 -7.75
CA GLU A 256 -40.97 20.45 -8.79
C GLU A 256 -40.80 19.55 -10.02
N ASP A 257 -39.56 19.32 -10.45
CA ASP A 257 -39.19 18.37 -11.51
C ASP A 257 -39.40 16.89 -11.12
N GLY A 258 -39.83 16.64 -9.88
CA GLY A 258 -40.25 15.33 -9.39
C GLY A 258 -39.17 14.50 -8.73
N TYR A 259 -38.09 15.13 -8.25
CA TYR A 259 -37.07 14.45 -7.46
C TYR A 259 -37.53 14.31 -6.00
N HIS A 260 -37.48 13.09 -5.46
CA HIS A 260 -37.80 12.85 -4.06
C HIS A 260 -36.53 13.02 -3.20
N LEU A 261 -36.26 14.26 -2.79
CA LEU A 261 -35.04 14.63 -2.05
C LEU A 261 -35.21 14.60 -0.52
N GLU A 262 -36.40 14.27 -0.02
CA GLU A 262 -36.71 14.23 1.42
C GLU A 262 -35.81 13.27 2.21
N THR A 263 -35.34 12.18 1.59
CA THR A 263 -34.44 11.19 2.23
C THR A 263 -33.11 11.80 2.67
N PHE A 264 -32.62 12.82 1.98
CA PHE A 264 -31.31 13.43 2.25
C PHE A 264 -31.35 14.51 3.33
N SER A 265 -32.54 14.87 3.82
CA SER A 265 -32.72 15.84 4.91
C SER A 265 -32.06 17.20 4.63
N PHE A 266 -31.99 17.63 3.37
CA PHE A 266 -31.28 18.87 3.01
C PHE A 266 -31.83 20.11 3.72
N GLY A 267 -33.13 20.14 4.07
CA GLY A 267 -33.73 21.23 4.84
C GLY A 267 -33.14 21.40 6.25
N SER A 268 -32.81 20.31 6.96
CA SER A 268 -32.17 20.40 8.27
C SER A 268 -30.70 20.79 8.13
N LYS A 269 -29.99 20.25 7.14
CA LYS A 269 -28.60 20.61 6.83
C LYS A 269 -28.44 22.09 6.51
N ILE A 270 -29.28 22.65 5.63
CA ILE A 270 -29.26 24.08 5.30
C ILE A 270 -29.54 24.95 6.54
N SER A 271 -30.39 24.47 7.45
CA SER A 271 -30.68 25.20 8.69
C SER A 271 -29.49 25.19 9.65
N MET A 272 -28.83 24.04 9.82
CA MET A 272 -27.59 23.92 10.60
C MET A 272 -26.47 24.78 10.00
N GLN A 273 -26.31 24.78 8.67
CA GLN A 273 -25.30 25.60 7.98
C GLN A 273 -25.57 27.09 8.15
N LYS A 274 -26.83 27.54 8.19
CA LYS A 274 -27.16 28.94 8.52
C LYS A 274 -26.75 29.28 9.95
N GLU A 275 -27.01 28.40 10.92
CA GLU A 275 -26.58 28.58 12.30
C GLU A 275 -25.04 28.61 12.42
N GLU A 276 -24.33 27.76 11.69
CA GLU A 276 -22.86 27.74 11.66
C GLU A 276 -22.27 29.00 11.00
N ILE A 277 -22.89 29.54 9.94
CA ILE A 277 -22.52 30.83 9.36
C ILE A 277 -22.71 31.96 10.38
N ASP A 278 -23.80 31.94 11.16
CA ASP A 278 -24.03 32.92 12.22
C ASP A 278 -22.99 32.78 13.35
N GLN A 279 -22.61 31.56 13.73
CA GLN A 279 -21.53 31.32 14.69
C GLN A 279 -20.16 31.79 14.17
N ALA A 280 -19.84 31.52 12.90
CA ALA A 280 -18.64 32.01 12.26
C ALA A 280 -18.62 33.55 12.21
N TYR A 281 -19.77 34.19 12.00
CA TYR A 281 -19.89 35.66 12.07
C TYR A 281 -19.59 36.19 13.49
N ILE A 282 -20.07 35.51 14.53
CA ILE A 282 -19.77 35.86 15.93
C ILE A 282 -18.28 35.65 16.23
N ALA A 283 -17.68 34.53 15.81
CA ALA A 283 -16.25 34.28 15.97
C ALA A 283 -15.37 35.35 15.27
N LEU A 284 -15.77 35.80 14.07
CA LEU A 284 -15.11 36.90 13.36
C LEU A 284 -15.24 38.25 14.09
N LYS A 285 -16.33 38.45 14.84
CA LYS A 285 -16.50 39.65 15.69
C LYS A 285 -15.56 39.62 16.90
N GLU A 286 -15.26 38.44 17.43
CA GLU A 286 -14.34 38.22 18.55
C GLU A 286 -12.86 38.08 18.12
N LEU A 287 -12.53 38.30 16.83
CA LEU A 287 -11.17 38.18 16.26
C LEU A 287 -10.59 36.75 16.22
N ASN A 288 -11.43 35.72 16.29
CA ASN A 288 -11.03 34.32 16.12
C ASN A 288 -11.02 33.94 14.63
N VAL A 289 -10.04 34.48 13.90
CA VAL A 289 -9.92 34.34 12.44
C VAL A 289 -9.67 32.90 12.01
N ASP A 290 -8.87 32.14 12.76
CA ASP A 290 -8.52 30.76 12.39
C ASP A 290 -9.68 29.78 12.58
N GLU A 291 -10.42 29.90 13.69
CA GLU A 291 -11.63 29.10 13.95
C GLU A 291 -12.71 29.40 12.91
N ALA A 292 -12.93 30.69 12.60
CA ALA A 292 -13.86 31.09 11.58
C ALA A 292 -13.45 30.60 10.18
N ALA A 293 -12.17 30.68 9.81
CA ALA A 293 -11.69 30.19 8.53
C ALA A 293 -11.90 28.68 8.38
N SER A 294 -11.57 27.90 9.41
CA SER A 294 -11.78 26.45 9.39
C SER A 294 -13.27 26.08 9.31
N ALA A 295 -14.14 26.80 10.02
CA ALA A 295 -15.58 26.58 9.95
C ALA A 295 -16.13 26.89 8.54
N LEU A 296 -15.65 27.97 7.91
CA LEU A 296 -16.08 28.35 6.56
C LEU A 296 -15.58 27.38 5.48
N GLU A 297 -14.37 26.85 5.60
CA GLU A 297 -13.86 25.80 4.70
C GLU A 297 -14.66 24.49 4.84
N SER A 298 -15.02 24.11 6.07
CA SER A 298 -15.88 22.94 6.31
C SER A 298 -17.26 23.15 5.68
N LEU A 299 -17.87 24.31 5.90
CA LEU A 299 -19.16 24.67 5.31
C LEU A 299 -19.13 24.63 3.78
N GLN A 300 -18.06 25.16 3.16
CA GLN A 300 -17.91 25.14 1.71
C GLN A 300 -17.82 23.70 1.19
N THR A 301 -17.05 22.84 1.87
CA THR A 301 -16.92 21.42 1.52
C THR A 301 -18.28 20.71 1.60
N GLU A 302 -19.06 20.96 2.65
CA GLU A 302 -20.40 20.38 2.79
C GLU A 302 -21.38 20.86 1.71
N ILE A 303 -21.32 22.14 1.33
CA ILE A 303 -22.12 22.68 0.24
C ILE A 303 -21.75 22.01 -1.09
N ASP A 304 -20.46 21.82 -1.36
CA ASP A 304 -19.97 21.12 -2.55
C ASP A 304 -20.44 19.66 -2.57
N GLU A 305 -20.41 18.94 -1.44
CA GLU A 305 -20.95 17.58 -1.33
C GLU A 305 -22.45 17.51 -1.61
N MET A 306 -23.21 18.52 -1.15
CA MET A 306 -24.64 18.63 -1.44
C MET A 306 -24.87 18.83 -2.94
N TYR A 307 -24.11 19.70 -3.60
CA TYR A 307 -24.19 19.88 -5.04
C TYR A 307 -23.82 18.61 -5.81
N GLU A 308 -22.76 17.91 -5.42
CA GLU A 308 -22.36 16.66 -6.06
C GLU A 308 -23.46 15.58 -5.93
N THR A 309 -24.14 15.53 -4.78
CA THR A 309 -25.27 14.62 -4.57
C THR A 309 -26.44 14.97 -5.51
N LEU A 310 -26.78 16.26 -5.65
CA LEU A 310 -27.82 16.72 -6.57
C LEU A 310 -27.45 16.44 -8.04
N GLU A 311 -26.21 16.67 -8.44
CA GLU A 311 -25.72 16.34 -9.78
C GLU A 311 -25.78 14.84 -10.06
N LYS A 312 -25.42 14.00 -9.09
CA LYS A 312 -25.55 12.53 -9.21
C LYS A 312 -27.00 12.13 -9.45
N GLU A 313 -27.93 12.66 -8.67
CA GLU A 313 -29.37 12.40 -8.85
C GLU A 313 -29.87 12.85 -10.24
N ALA A 314 -29.46 14.03 -10.71
CA ALA A 314 -29.79 14.52 -12.05
C ALA A 314 -29.22 13.62 -13.17
N ASN A 315 -27.98 13.18 -13.01
CA ASN A 315 -27.32 12.25 -13.93
C ASN A 315 -28.01 10.88 -13.93
N TYR A 316 -28.42 10.36 -12.78
CA TYR A 316 -29.15 9.10 -12.68
C TYR A 316 -30.51 9.19 -13.39
N LYS A 317 -31.26 10.29 -13.22
CA LYS A 317 -32.52 10.49 -13.95
C LYS A 317 -32.31 10.49 -15.46
N SER A 318 -31.30 11.22 -15.96
CA SER A 318 -30.98 11.27 -17.39
C SER A 318 -30.61 9.89 -17.94
N LYS A 319 -29.75 9.14 -17.23
CA LYS A 319 -29.37 7.78 -17.59
C LYS A 319 -30.56 6.82 -17.58
N LEU A 320 -31.39 6.87 -16.54
CA LEU A 320 -32.59 6.04 -16.43
C LEU A 320 -33.55 6.31 -17.58
N LEU A 321 -33.84 7.58 -17.90
CA LEU A 321 -34.70 7.94 -19.04
C LEU A 321 -34.19 7.40 -20.37
N ALA A 322 -32.87 7.44 -20.60
CA ALA A 322 -32.26 6.85 -21.80
C ALA A 322 -32.32 5.31 -21.81
N GLN A 323 -32.23 4.67 -20.64
CA GLN A 323 -32.20 3.22 -20.52
C GLN A 323 -33.59 2.57 -20.51
N VAL A 324 -34.65 3.23 -20.01
CA VAL A 324 -36.02 2.68 -19.97
C VAL A 324 -36.46 2.04 -21.29
N PRO A 325 -36.33 2.67 -22.47
CA PRO A 325 -36.71 2.04 -23.74
C PRO A 325 -35.84 0.83 -24.09
N ALA A 326 -34.54 0.86 -23.74
CA ALA A 326 -33.63 -0.26 -23.96
C ALA A 326 -33.98 -1.47 -23.07
N LEU A 327 -34.33 -1.23 -21.79
CA LEU A 327 -34.75 -2.28 -20.86
C LEU A 327 -36.04 -2.96 -21.35
N LYS A 328 -37.03 -2.17 -21.80
CA LYS A 328 -38.27 -2.70 -22.41
C LYS A 328 -37.97 -3.58 -23.63
N ALA A 329 -37.06 -3.13 -24.51
CA ALA A 329 -36.66 -3.91 -25.68
C ALA A 329 -35.94 -5.22 -25.30
N GLN A 330 -35.12 -5.22 -24.24
CA GLN A 330 -34.45 -6.44 -23.74
C GLN A 330 -35.45 -7.47 -23.20
N VAL A 331 -36.46 -7.04 -22.44
CA VAL A 331 -37.51 -7.95 -21.96
C VAL A 331 -38.30 -8.53 -23.12
N GLU A 332 -38.67 -7.70 -24.10
CA GLU A 332 -39.40 -8.17 -25.28
C GLU A 332 -38.57 -9.19 -26.07
N LYS A 333 -37.28 -8.94 -26.27
CA LYS A 333 -36.37 -9.89 -26.92
C LYS A 333 -36.28 -11.21 -26.15
N ALA A 334 -36.14 -11.17 -24.83
CA ALA A 334 -36.09 -12.38 -24.03
C ALA A 334 -37.41 -13.14 -24.01
N TYR A 335 -38.55 -12.45 -24.08
CA TYR A 335 -39.85 -13.08 -24.25
C TYR A 335 -39.96 -13.79 -25.60
N GLN A 336 -39.48 -13.17 -26.67
CA GLN A 336 -39.43 -13.79 -28.00
C GLN A 336 -38.52 -15.02 -28.01
N ASN A 337 -37.32 -14.94 -27.43
CA ASN A 337 -36.40 -16.07 -27.32
C ASN A 337 -36.99 -17.20 -26.46
N MET A 338 -37.66 -16.88 -25.36
CA MET A 338 -38.33 -17.87 -24.52
C MET A 338 -39.48 -18.55 -25.28
N LYS A 339 -40.24 -17.80 -26.07
CA LYS A 339 -41.29 -18.38 -26.91
C LYS A 339 -40.71 -19.31 -27.96
N GLN A 340 -39.61 -18.91 -28.61
CA GLN A 340 -38.87 -19.79 -29.52
C GLN A 340 -38.38 -21.06 -28.83
N LEU A 341 -37.82 -20.95 -27.62
CA LEU A 341 -37.39 -22.11 -26.83
C LEU A 341 -38.55 -23.06 -26.54
N ILE A 342 -39.73 -22.54 -26.14
CA ILE A 342 -40.91 -23.37 -25.90
C ILE A 342 -41.37 -24.05 -27.21
N ASP A 343 -41.44 -23.31 -28.30
CA ASP A 343 -41.84 -23.85 -29.60
C ASP A 343 -40.86 -24.94 -30.07
N GLU A 344 -39.55 -24.72 -29.95
CA GLU A 344 -38.51 -25.73 -30.24
C GLU A 344 -38.63 -26.94 -29.32
N THR A 345 -38.82 -26.74 -28.02
CA THR A 345 -38.99 -27.82 -27.05
C THR A 345 -40.19 -28.69 -27.38
N THR A 346 -41.34 -28.10 -27.75
CA THR A 346 -42.53 -28.90 -28.16
C THR A 346 -42.32 -29.68 -29.46
N GLN A 347 -41.40 -29.26 -30.32
CA GLN A 347 -41.00 -30.03 -31.50
C GLN A 347 -40.07 -31.18 -31.12
N VAL A 348 -39.11 -30.92 -30.22
CA VAL A 348 -38.15 -31.91 -29.72
C VAL A 348 -38.87 -32.96 -28.86
N GLU A 349 -39.83 -32.59 -28.01
CA GLU A 349 -40.62 -33.51 -27.16
C GLU A 349 -41.37 -34.59 -27.97
N LYS A 350 -41.71 -34.31 -29.24
CA LYS A 350 -42.34 -35.30 -30.13
C LYS A 350 -41.37 -36.36 -30.66
N SER A 351 -40.07 -36.07 -30.61
CA SER A 351 -39.02 -36.90 -31.22
C SER A 351 -38.07 -37.51 -30.18
N TYR A 352 -37.85 -36.83 -29.05
CA TYR A 352 -36.90 -37.22 -28.01
C TYR A 352 -37.57 -37.28 -26.64
N MET A 353 -37.05 -38.16 -25.76
CA MET A 353 -37.41 -38.16 -24.35
C MET A 353 -36.56 -37.10 -23.67
N ILE A 354 -37.13 -35.91 -23.48
CA ILE A 354 -36.45 -34.82 -22.77
C ILE A 354 -36.37 -35.19 -21.29
N ALA A 355 -35.18 -35.09 -20.70
CA ALA A 355 -34.99 -35.33 -19.28
C ALA A 355 -35.89 -34.40 -18.45
N GLU A 356 -36.50 -34.93 -17.39
CA GLU A 356 -37.40 -34.16 -16.52
C GLU A 356 -36.71 -32.93 -15.90
N GLU A 357 -35.38 -33.01 -15.72
CA GLU A 357 -34.52 -31.91 -15.27
C GLU A 357 -34.53 -30.70 -16.23
N GLU A 358 -34.57 -30.94 -17.54
CA GLU A 358 -34.54 -29.87 -18.55
C GLU A 358 -35.90 -29.17 -18.67
N ILE A 359 -37.00 -29.92 -18.51
CA ILE A 359 -38.35 -29.37 -18.39
C ILE A 359 -38.47 -28.51 -17.12
N GLN A 360 -37.92 -28.97 -15.99
CA GLN A 360 -37.88 -28.19 -14.75
C GLN A 360 -37.06 -26.92 -14.91
N LEU A 361 -35.89 -26.99 -15.57
CA LEU A 361 -35.04 -25.83 -15.84
C LEU A 361 -35.81 -24.79 -16.68
N GLN A 362 -36.50 -25.20 -17.74
CA GLN A 362 -37.32 -24.29 -18.54
C GLN A 362 -38.48 -23.67 -17.74
N GLN A 363 -39.14 -24.43 -16.86
CA GLN A 363 -40.17 -23.89 -15.98
C GLN A 363 -39.61 -22.87 -14.99
N THR A 364 -38.39 -23.09 -14.47
CA THR A 364 -37.72 -22.10 -13.62
C THR A 364 -37.35 -20.84 -14.39
N LEU A 365 -36.81 -20.97 -15.61
CA LEU A 365 -36.54 -19.83 -16.49
C LEU A 365 -37.81 -19.04 -16.81
N GLN A 366 -38.94 -19.71 -17.04
CA GLN A 366 -40.23 -19.05 -17.27
C GLN A 366 -40.72 -18.28 -16.04
N LYS A 367 -40.59 -18.87 -14.85
CA LYS A 367 -40.93 -18.21 -13.58
C LYS A 367 -40.03 -16.99 -13.34
N ASN A 368 -38.73 -17.14 -13.59
CA ASN A 368 -37.76 -16.06 -13.44
C ASN A 368 -38.05 -14.93 -14.43
N LEU A 369 -38.41 -15.23 -15.68
CA LEU A 369 -38.78 -14.20 -16.67
C LEU A 369 -40.02 -13.40 -16.22
N ARG A 370 -41.02 -14.07 -15.64
CA ARG A 370 -42.20 -13.39 -15.06
C ARG A 370 -41.84 -12.53 -13.85
N ASN A 371 -40.91 -12.99 -13.01
CA ASN A 371 -40.42 -12.24 -11.86
C ASN A 371 -39.61 -11.00 -12.29
N VAL A 372 -38.73 -11.15 -13.28
CA VAL A 372 -37.96 -10.04 -13.86
C VAL A 372 -38.91 -9.04 -14.52
N GLN A 373 -39.96 -9.50 -15.20
CA GLN A 373 -40.99 -8.62 -15.75
C GLN A 373 -41.77 -7.88 -14.65
N SER A 374 -42.18 -8.57 -13.59
CA SER A 374 -42.91 -7.93 -12.48
C SER A 374 -42.04 -6.92 -11.74
N GLN A 375 -40.75 -7.22 -11.54
CA GLN A 375 -39.78 -6.26 -11.02
C GLN A 375 -39.63 -5.05 -11.93
N LEU A 376 -39.57 -5.22 -13.26
CA LEU A 376 -39.54 -4.07 -14.18
C LEU A 376 -40.81 -3.22 -14.05
N THR A 377 -41.99 -3.85 -13.93
CA THR A 377 -43.24 -3.09 -13.72
C THR A 377 -43.23 -2.35 -12.39
N LEU A 378 -42.69 -2.94 -11.32
CA LEU A 378 -42.52 -2.26 -10.03
C LEU A 378 -41.54 -1.10 -10.15
N ILE A 379 -40.41 -1.26 -10.85
CA ILE A 379 -39.45 -0.19 -11.10
C ILE A 379 -40.09 0.95 -11.89
N MET A 380 -40.89 0.64 -12.91
CA MET A 380 -41.64 1.62 -13.69
C MET A 380 -42.72 2.33 -12.86
N ASP A 381 -43.46 1.60 -12.04
CA ASP A 381 -44.46 2.18 -11.13
C ASP A 381 -43.81 3.08 -10.07
N VAL A 382 -42.65 2.69 -9.54
CA VAL A 382 -41.89 3.51 -8.59
C VAL A 382 -41.34 4.77 -9.27
N PHE A 383 -40.87 4.64 -10.51
CA PHE A 383 -40.42 5.76 -11.34
C PHE A 383 -41.56 6.74 -11.65
N GLU A 384 -42.74 6.25 -12.02
CA GLU A 384 -43.91 7.08 -12.33
C GLU A 384 -44.52 7.71 -11.07
N ASN A 385 -44.57 6.98 -9.96
CA ASN A 385 -45.13 7.48 -8.70
C ASN A 385 -44.17 8.39 -7.90
N ARG A 386 -42.91 8.55 -8.34
CA ARG A 386 -41.90 9.47 -7.76
C ARG A 386 -41.69 9.27 -6.24
N LYS A 387 -41.71 8.02 -5.76
CA LYS A 387 -41.69 7.71 -4.31
C LYS A 387 -40.29 7.41 -3.74
N GLN A 388 -39.26 7.32 -4.57
CA GLN A 388 -37.90 6.95 -4.17
C GLN A 388 -36.86 7.82 -4.89
N SER A 389 -35.65 7.91 -4.32
CA SER A 389 -34.51 8.59 -4.95
C SER A 389 -34.08 7.89 -6.24
N PHE A 390 -33.58 8.65 -7.21
CA PHE A 390 -33.15 8.06 -8.49
C PHE A 390 -31.89 7.22 -8.33
N SER A 391 -31.04 7.49 -7.33
CA SER A 391 -29.92 6.60 -6.99
C SER A 391 -30.40 5.18 -6.63
N SER A 392 -31.40 5.05 -5.76
CA SER A 392 -31.93 3.73 -5.37
C SER A 392 -32.61 3.02 -6.56
N ILE A 393 -33.34 3.77 -7.39
CA ILE A 393 -33.94 3.23 -8.62
C ILE A 393 -32.85 2.75 -9.58
N PHE A 394 -31.74 3.48 -9.71
CA PHE A 394 -30.61 3.08 -10.56
C PHE A 394 -29.95 1.80 -10.07
N GLU A 395 -29.71 1.65 -8.76
CA GLU A 395 -29.19 0.41 -8.18
C GLU A 395 -30.12 -0.78 -8.44
N MET A 396 -31.43 -0.60 -8.22
CA MET A 396 -32.43 -1.63 -8.54
C MET A 396 -32.43 -1.98 -10.03
N THR A 397 -32.23 -1.00 -10.91
CA THR A 397 -32.18 -1.19 -12.36
C THR A 397 -30.93 -1.94 -12.79
N GLU A 398 -29.78 -1.69 -12.17
CA GLU A 398 -28.52 -2.39 -12.49
C GLU A 398 -28.55 -3.83 -11.98
N GLU A 399 -29.11 -4.08 -10.80
CA GLU A 399 -29.33 -5.44 -10.29
C GLU A 399 -30.29 -6.21 -11.20
N TRP A 400 -31.39 -5.58 -11.60
CA TRP A 400 -32.31 -6.12 -12.58
C TRP A 400 -31.62 -6.44 -13.91
N ARG A 401 -30.72 -5.56 -14.39
CA ARG A 401 -29.97 -5.76 -15.63
C ARG A 401 -29.08 -7.00 -15.56
N LYS A 402 -28.40 -7.23 -14.44
CA LYS A 402 -27.60 -8.43 -14.21
C LYS A 402 -28.45 -9.69 -14.25
N GLN A 403 -29.58 -9.68 -13.53
CA GLN A 403 -30.52 -10.81 -13.52
C GLN A 403 -31.09 -11.08 -14.92
N MET A 404 -31.36 -10.03 -15.70
CA MET A 404 -31.81 -10.13 -17.09
C MET A 404 -30.72 -10.71 -18.00
N GLU A 405 -29.46 -10.32 -17.81
CA GLU A 405 -28.32 -10.82 -18.58
C GLU A 405 -28.08 -12.31 -18.31
N GLU A 406 -28.06 -12.73 -17.04
CA GLU A 406 -27.98 -14.15 -16.64
C GLU A 406 -29.14 -14.97 -17.22
N LEU A 407 -30.36 -14.43 -17.16
CA LEU A 407 -31.54 -15.10 -17.71
C LEU A 407 -31.45 -15.22 -19.24
N SER A 408 -31.00 -14.17 -19.93
CA SER A 408 -30.84 -14.21 -21.39
C SER A 408 -29.79 -15.23 -21.83
N SER A 409 -28.66 -15.31 -21.11
CA SER A 409 -27.62 -16.32 -21.33
C SER A 409 -28.15 -17.73 -21.05
N GLY A 410 -28.93 -17.93 -19.98
CA GLY A 410 -29.53 -19.22 -19.67
C GLY A 410 -30.53 -19.69 -20.73
N ILE A 411 -31.31 -18.77 -21.32
CA ILE A 411 -32.20 -19.09 -22.44
C ILE A 411 -31.39 -19.46 -23.69
N GLU A 412 -30.36 -18.68 -24.05
CA GLU A 412 -29.53 -18.97 -25.22
C GLU A 412 -28.80 -20.32 -25.06
N GLU A 413 -28.27 -20.62 -23.87
CA GLU A 413 -27.64 -21.92 -23.59
C GLU A 413 -28.63 -23.08 -23.72
N SER A 414 -29.88 -22.89 -23.28
CA SER A 414 -30.93 -23.91 -23.43
C SER A 414 -31.27 -24.16 -24.89
N ILE A 415 -31.37 -23.09 -25.71
CA ILE A 415 -31.58 -23.21 -27.16
C ILE A 415 -30.40 -23.95 -27.81
N ASP A 416 -29.17 -23.62 -27.42
CA ASP A 416 -27.98 -24.29 -27.96
C ASP A 416 -27.89 -25.75 -27.54
N ARG A 417 -28.31 -26.11 -26.32
CA ARG A 417 -28.42 -27.51 -25.87
C ARG A 417 -29.41 -28.30 -26.73
N LEU A 418 -30.60 -27.75 -26.99
CA LEU A 418 -31.58 -28.39 -27.89
C LEU A 418 -31.04 -28.57 -29.31
N LYS A 419 -30.28 -27.59 -29.83
CA LYS A 419 -29.63 -27.71 -31.15
C LYS A 419 -28.51 -28.75 -31.16
N ARG A 420 -27.77 -28.90 -30.06
CA ARG A 420 -26.73 -29.93 -29.92
C ARG A 420 -27.34 -31.32 -29.99
N LEU A 421 -28.44 -31.60 -29.29
CA LEU A 421 -29.13 -32.90 -29.35
C LEU A 421 -29.38 -33.36 -30.80
N ARG A 422 -29.84 -32.46 -31.66
CA ARG A 422 -30.07 -32.78 -33.08
C ARG A 422 -28.78 -33.03 -33.85
N LYS A 423 -27.72 -32.29 -33.54
CA LYS A 423 -26.40 -32.49 -34.16
C LYS A 423 -25.79 -33.82 -33.71
N ASP A 424 -25.93 -34.16 -32.43
CA ASP A 424 -25.41 -35.37 -31.82
C ASP A 424 -26.12 -36.60 -32.39
N GLU A 425 -27.44 -36.52 -32.68
CA GLU A 425 -28.16 -37.57 -33.41
C GLU A 425 -27.59 -37.81 -34.82
N ILE A 426 -27.38 -36.73 -35.60
CA ILE A 426 -26.82 -36.84 -36.96
C ILE A 426 -25.42 -37.48 -36.90
N GLN A 427 -24.61 -37.05 -35.93
CA GLN A 427 -23.28 -37.60 -35.73
C GLN A 427 -23.32 -39.08 -35.32
N ALA A 428 -24.24 -39.46 -34.42
CA ALA A 428 -24.46 -40.86 -34.05
C ALA A 428 -24.87 -41.71 -35.27
N GLN A 429 -25.80 -41.23 -36.11
CA GLN A 429 -26.18 -41.93 -37.35
C GLN A 429 -24.99 -42.09 -38.31
N GLU A 430 -24.19 -41.04 -38.52
CA GLU A 430 -23.00 -41.11 -39.36
C GLU A 430 -21.98 -42.13 -38.83
N THR A 431 -21.71 -42.13 -37.52
CA THR A 431 -20.78 -43.09 -36.90
C THR A 431 -21.28 -44.53 -37.04
N VAL A 432 -22.56 -44.82 -36.79
CA VAL A 432 -23.13 -46.16 -36.98
C VAL A 432 -23.03 -46.62 -38.44
N SER A 433 -23.24 -45.71 -39.39
CA SER A 433 -23.04 -46.01 -40.82
C SER A 433 -21.58 -46.37 -41.13
N GLN A 434 -20.62 -45.63 -40.59
CA GLN A 434 -19.18 -45.91 -40.74
C GLN A 434 -18.79 -47.25 -40.12
N LEU A 435 -19.30 -47.57 -38.92
CA LEU A 435 -19.06 -48.85 -38.27
C LEU A 435 -19.58 -50.02 -39.11
N ARG A 436 -20.75 -49.86 -39.73
CA ARG A 436 -21.33 -50.87 -40.63
C ARG A 436 -20.44 -51.09 -41.86
N GLU A 437 -19.91 -50.03 -42.44
CA GLU A 437 -18.94 -50.13 -43.55
C GLU A 437 -17.67 -50.87 -43.10
N LEU A 438 -17.15 -50.57 -41.91
CA LEU A 438 -15.94 -51.20 -41.36
C LEU A 438 -16.12 -52.71 -41.12
N VAL A 439 -17.29 -53.14 -40.62
CA VAL A 439 -17.62 -54.57 -40.48
C VAL A 439 -17.72 -55.25 -41.84
N LEU A 440 -18.35 -54.61 -42.83
CA LEU A 440 -18.42 -55.14 -44.20
C LEU A 440 -17.04 -55.27 -44.85
N GLU A 441 -16.14 -54.31 -44.64
CA GLU A 441 -14.76 -54.38 -45.08
C GLU A 441 -14.00 -55.52 -44.40
N SER A 442 -14.16 -55.69 -43.09
CA SER A 442 -13.54 -56.76 -42.33
C SER A 442 -14.04 -58.14 -42.82
N LYS A 443 -15.34 -58.29 -43.10
CA LYS A 443 -15.89 -59.50 -43.75
C LYS A 443 -15.31 -59.72 -45.14
N ARG A 444 -15.20 -58.67 -45.97
CA ARG A 444 -14.61 -58.76 -47.31
C ARG A 444 -13.13 -59.19 -47.26
N LEU A 445 -12.38 -58.71 -46.28
CA LEU A 445 -10.98 -59.07 -46.06
C LEU A 445 -10.84 -60.57 -45.75
N LEU A 446 -11.70 -61.12 -44.89
CA LEU A 446 -11.77 -62.56 -44.62
C LEU A 446 -12.14 -63.40 -45.85
N TYR A 447 -13.11 -62.97 -46.65
CA TYR A 447 -13.48 -63.73 -47.86
C TYR A 447 -12.41 -63.67 -48.96
N LYS A 448 -11.63 -62.59 -49.04
CA LYS A 448 -10.56 -62.44 -50.04
C LYS A 448 -9.28 -63.18 -49.67
N SER A 449 -9.04 -63.48 -48.39
CA SER A 449 -7.76 -64.01 -47.93
C SER A 449 -7.52 -65.50 -48.24
N ASN A 450 -8.43 -66.21 -48.94
CA ASN A 450 -8.27 -67.61 -49.38
C ASN A 450 -7.78 -68.57 -48.27
N LEU A 451 -8.09 -68.28 -47.01
CA LEU A 451 -7.67 -69.09 -45.88
C LEU A 451 -8.47 -70.39 -45.79
N PRO A 452 -7.90 -71.49 -45.26
CA PRO A 452 -8.60 -72.77 -45.09
C PRO A 452 -9.89 -72.65 -44.26
N GLY A 453 -9.91 -71.73 -43.29
CA GLY A 453 -11.07 -71.42 -42.43
C GLY A 453 -10.73 -70.39 -41.34
N VAL A 454 -11.73 -69.91 -40.63
CA VAL A 454 -11.56 -68.87 -39.59
C VAL A 454 -11.86 -69.50 -38.22
N PRO A 455 -11.06 -69.22 -37.17
CA PRO A 455 -11.35 -69.72 -35.83
C PRO A 455 -12.71 -69.21 -35.35
N VAL A 456 -13.40 -70.05 -34.58
CA VAL A 456 -14.75 -69.76 -34.07
C VAL A 456 -14.79 -68.47 -33.23
N THR A 457 -13.71 -68.17 -32.51
CA THR A 457 -13.57 -66.97 -31.68
C THR A 457 -13.74 -65.67 -32.47
N TYR A 458 -13.20 -65.59 -33.69
CA TYR A 458 -13.31 -64.39 -34.54
C TYR A 458 -14.69 -64.28 -35.20
N LEU A 459 -15.36 -65.41 -35.45
CA LEU A 459 -16.74 -65.43 -35.95
C LEU A 459 -17.72 -64.95 -34.87
N GLU A 460 -17.57 -65.44 -33.63
CA GLU A 460 -18.35 -64.98 -32.49
C GLU A 460 -18.15 -63.48 -32.22
N ALA A 461 -16.92 -62.98 -32.34
CA ALA A 461 -16.62 -61.56 -32.23
C ALA A 461 -17.30 -60.73 -33.33
N LEU A 462 -17.31 -61.20 -34.58
CA LEU A 462 -18.03 -60.53 -35.67
C LEU A 462 -19.55 -60.49 -35.43
N ASP A 463 -20.12 -61.59 -34.96
CA ASP A 463 -21.54 -61.65 -34.62
C ASP A 463 -21.87 -60.72 -33.45
N GLU A 464 -20.99 -60.61 -32.46
CA GLU A 464 -21.12 -59.65 -31.35
C GLU A 464 -21.05 -58.19 -31.85
N ALA A 465 -20.13 -57.88 -32.76
CA ALA A 465 -20.03 -56.57 -33.39
C ALA A 465 -21.31 -56.20 -34.17
N GLU A 466 -21.85 -57.13 -34.97
CA GLU A 466 -23.13 -56.92 -35.66
C GLU A 466 -24.30 -56.78 -34.68
N GLY A 467 -24.31 -57.56 -33.60
CA GLY A 467 -25.30 -57.45 -32.53
C GLY A 467 -25.26 -56.09 -31.82
N ASN A 468 -24.07 -55.52 -31.59
CA ASN A 468 -23.91 -54.19 -30.99
C ASN A 468 -24.31 -53.07 -31.96
N ILE A 469 -23.97 -53.19 -33.25
CA ILE A 469 -24.43 -52.24 -34.27
C ILE A 469 -25.97 -52.27 -34.38
N ASN A 470 -26.58 -53.45 -34.41
CA ASN A 470 -28.04 -53.57 -34.47
C ASN A 470 -28.70 -52.98 -33.23
N ARG A 471 -28.13 -53.19 -32.03
CA ARG A 471 -28.60 -52.52 -30.81
C ARG A 471 -28.50 -51.00 -30.89
N ALA A 472 -27.42 -50.46 -31.45
CA ALA A 472 -27.28 -49.02 -31.67
C ALA A 472 -28.29 -48.49 -32.70
N ILE A 473 -28.59 -49.26 -33.76
CA ILE A 473 -29.63 -48.92 -34.75
C ILE A 473 -31.02 -48.94 -34.11
N GLU A 474 -31.35 -49.98 -33.34
CA GLU A 474 -32.61 -50.09 -32.62
C GLU A 474 -32.77 -48.94 -31.61
N GLY A 475 -31.68 -48.55 -30.94
CA GLY A 475 -31.62 -47.35 -30.11
C GLY A 475 -31.98 -46.10 -30.89
N LEU A 476 -31.36 -45.88 -32.07
CA LEU A 476 -31.62 -44.74 -32.95
C LEU A 476 -33.03 -44.72 -33.57
N GLU A 477 -33.65 -45.89 -33.76
CA GLU A 477 -35.01 -46.03 -34.30
C GLU A 477 -36.10 -45.98 -33.21
N SER A 478 -35.72 -45.92 -31.93
CA SER A 478 -36.67 -45.85 -30.82
C SER A 478 -37.36 -44.47 -30.76
N PHE A 479 -38.68 -44.48 -30.58
CA PHE A 479 -39.48 -43.26 -30.40
C PHE A 479 -40.26 -43.35 -29.08
N PRO A 480 -40.03 -42.45 -28.11
CA PRO A 480 -39.10 -41.31 -28.09
C PRO A 480 -37.63 -41.69 -27.83
N LEU A 481 -36.70 -40.99 -28.47
CA LEU A 481 -35.25 -41.26 -28.43
C LEU A 481 -34.58 -40.74 -27.14
N GLU A 482 -33.79 -41.58 -26.45
CA GLU A 482 -32.93 -41.17 -25.32
C GLU A 482 -31.46 -41.07 -25.77
N MET A 483 -30.98 -39.84 -26.01
CA MET A 483 -29.64 -39.61 -26.56
C MET A 483 -28.49 -40.10 -25.65
N THR A 484 -28.66 -40.04 -24.32
CA THR A 484 -27.68 -40.54 -23.35
C THR A 484 -27.45 -42.04 -23.47
N GLU A 485 -28.52 -42.81 -23.69
CA GLU A 485 -28.41 -44.25 -23.90
C GLU A 485 -27.83 -44.56 -25.29
N VAL A 486 -28.27 -43.83 -26.32
CA VAL A 486 -27.78 -43.99 -27.69
C VAL A 486 -26.28 -43.73 -27.78
N GLU A 487 -25.77 -42.65 -27.18
CA GLU A 487 -24.33 -42.36 -27.17
C GLU A 487 -23.52 -43.47 -26.51
N ALA A 488 -24.00 -44.03 -25.39
CA ALA A 488 -23.35 -45.15 -24.73
C ALA A 488 -23.34 -46.41 -25.63
N LEU A 489 -24.47 -46.72 -26.27
CA LEU A 489 -24.58 -47.85 -27.20
C LEU A 489 -23.67 -47.68 -28.42
N VAL A 490 -23.59 -46.46 -28.97
CA VAL A 490 -22.69 -46.14 -30.10
C VAL A 490 -21.23 -46.26 -29.68
N GLN A 491 -20.83 -45.73 -28.51
CA GLN A 491 -19.46 -45.87 -28.02
C GLN A 491 -19.07 -47.33 -27.76
N ASP A 492 -19.97 -48.13 -27.20
CA ASP A 492 -19.75 -49.56 -27.01
C ASP A 492 -19.61 -50.28 -28.36
N ALA A 493 -20.44 -49.92 -29.35
CA ALA A 493 -20.33 -50.45 -30.71
C ALA A 493 -18.99 -50.06 -31.37
N VAL A 494 -18.54 -48.81 -31.25
CA VAL A 494 -17.23 -48.36 -31.75
C VAL A 494 -16.12 -49.21 -31.17
N ARG A 495 -16.07 -49.36 -29.83
CA ARG A 495 -15.02 -50.11 -29.14
C ARG A 495 -14.94 -51.56 -29.62
N VAL A 496 -16.08 -52.23 -29.75
CA VAL A 496 -16.13 -53.65 -30.15
C VAL A 496 -15.79 -53.81 -31.64
N VAL A 497 -16.34 -52.95 -32.50
CA VAL A 497 -16.14 -53.04 -33.96
C VAL A 497 -14.67 -52.72 -34.34
N GLU A 498 -14.08 -51.68 -33.76
CA GLU A 498 -12.68 -51.33 -34.01
C GLU A 498 -11.72 -52.41 -33.48
N GLY A 499 -11.98 -52.92 -32.26
CA GLY A 499 -11.21 -54.02 -31.68
C GLY A 499 -11.26 -55.27 -32.54
N ASN A 500 -12.46 -55.63 -33.04
CA ASN A 500 -12.63 -56.81 -33.89
C ASN A 500 -12.00 -56.62 -35.26
N SER A 501 -12.09 -55.43 -35.87
CA SER A 501 -11.43 -55.16 -37.15
C SER A 501 -9.90 -55.23 -37.03
N ALA A 502 -9.33 -54.71 -35.94
CA ALA A 502 -7.90 -54.84 -35.66
C ALA A 502 -7.48 -56.30 -35.48
N ALA A 503 -8.22 -57.06 -34.67
CA ALA A 503 -7.95 -58.47 -34.41
C ALA A 503 -8.06 -59.33 -35.69
N ILE A 504 -9.04 -59.05 -36.56
CA ILE A 504 -9.19 -59.74 -37.86
C ILE A 504 -8.03 -59.41 -38.80
N LYS A 505 -7.59 -58.15 -38.85
CA LYS A 505 -6.43 -57.74 -39.66
C LYS A 505 -5.16 -58.46 -39.17
N GLU A 506 -4.91 -58.45 -37.86
CA GLU A 506 -3.76 -59.15 -37.26
C GLU A 506 -3.82 -60.66 -37.52
N MET A 507 -5.00 -61.27 -37.41
CA MET A 507 -5.20 -62.68 -37.71
C MET A 507 -4.93 -63.01 -39.19
N VAL A 508 -5.40 -62.18 -40.12
CA VAL A 508 -5.12 -62.37 -41.56
C VAL A 508 -3.65 -62.16 -41.89
N GLU A 509 -3.00 -61.14 -41.30
CA GLU A 509 -1.56 -60.93 -41.43
C GLU A 509 -0.77 -62.13 -40.87
N THR A 510 -1.15 -62.63 -39.70
CA THR A 510 -0.54 -63.81 -39.07
C THR A 510 -0.73 -65.07 -39.92
N ALA A 511 -1.92 -65.26 -40.48
CA ALA A 511 -2.19 -66.38 -41.36
C ALA A 511 -1.38 -66.31 -42.67
N GLN A 512 -1.28 -65.12 -43.29
CA GLN A 512 -0.42 -64.92 -44.47
C GLN A 512 1.06 -65.13 -44.15
N MET A 513 1.52 -64.66 -42.99
CA MET A 513 2.89 -64.91 -42.51
C MET A 513 3.14 -66.40 -42.29
N ALA A 514 2.20 -67.12 -41.67
CA ALA A 514 2.30 -68.55 -41.44
C ALA A 514 2.33 -69.33 -42.76
N GLU A 515 1.48 -68.98 -43.73
CA GLU A 515 1.48 -69.62 -45.06
C GLU A 515 2.82 -69.44 -45.77
N LEU A 516 3.32 -68.20 -45.86
CA LEU A 516 4.62 -67.92 -46.46
C LEU A 516 5.75 -68.61 -45.70
N ALA A 517 5.71 -68.61 -44.37
CA ALA A 517 6.71 -69.29 -43.55
C ALA A 517 6.72 -70.80 -43.82
N ILE A 518 5.56 -71.46 -43.93
CA ILE A 518 5.46 -72.88 -44.30
C ILE A 518 6.01 -73.11 -45.71
N GLN A 519 5.62 -72.27 -46.69
CA GLN A 519 6.13 -72.35 -48.06
C GLN A 519 7.65 -72.21 -48.15
N TYR A 520 8.24 -71.25 -47.44
CA TYR A 520 9.70 -71.09 -47.37
C TYR A 520 10.38 -72.25 -46.66
N SER A 521 9.78 -72.74 -45.57
CA SER A 521 10.34 -73.81 -44.73
C SER A 521 10.34 -75.17 -45.42
N ASN A 522 9.49 -75.37 -46.43
CA ASN A 522 9.50 -76.57 -47.27
C ASN A 522 10.86 -76.87 -47.93
N ARG A 523 11.73 -75.86 -48.08
CA ARG A 523 13.11 -76.06 -48.57
C ARG A 523 13.98 -76.90 -47.63
N TYR A 524 13.71 -76.89 -46.33
CA TYR A 524 14.49 -77.58 -45.30
C TYR A 524 13.91 -78.96 -44.94
N ARG A 525 12.74 -79.32 -45.47
CA ARG A 525 12.00 -80.59 -45.21
C ARG A 525 12.77 -81.87 -45.61
N GLY A 526 13.84 -81.74 -46.38
CA GLY A 526 14.72 -82.84 -46.81
C GLY A 526 16.01 -82.98 -46.01
N GLN A 527 16.32 -82.06 -45.08
CA GLN A 527 17.61 -82.03 -44.37
C GLN A 527 17.61 -82.79 -43.04
N ASP A 528 16.47 -82.84 -42.35
CA ASP A 528 16.36 -83.48 -41.03
C ASP A 528 14.95 -84.07 -40.81
N ASP A 529 14.87 -85.31 -40.29
CA ASP A 529 13.57 -85.98 -40.06
C ASP A 529 12.81 -85.37 -38.87
N ALA A 530 13.51 -84.72 -37.93
CA ALA A 530 12.89 -83.99 -36.82
C ALA A 530 12.14 -82.74 -37.30
N VAL A 531 12.78 -81.94 -38.16
CA VAL A 531 12.19 -80.73 -38.78
C VAL A 531 10.99 -81.09 -39.64
N ARG A 532 11.02 -82.25 -40.33
CA ARG A 532 9.86 -82.71 -41.11
C ARG A 532 8.63 -82.92 -40.22
N LYS A 533 8.78 -83.56 -39.07
CA LYS A 533 7.66 -83.79 -38.14
C LYS A 533 7.09 -82.48 -37.60
N GLU A 534 7.94 -81.55 -37.20
CA GLU A 534 7.52 -80.23 -36.70
C GLU A 534 6.80 -79.43 -37.80
N LEU A 535 7.25 -79.50 -39.05
CA LEU A 535 6.56 -78.87 -40.19
C LEU A 535 5.24 -79.56 -40.54
N ASP A 536 5.14 -80.89 -40.43
CA ASP A 536 3.88 -81.62 -40.61
C ASP A 536 2.88 -81.25 -39.50
N GLU A 537 3.34 -81.07 -38.26
CA GLU A 537 2.53 -80.59 -37.12
C GLU A 537 2.09 -79.13 -37.32
N ALA A 538 2.95 -78.28 -37.88
CA ALA A 538 2.58 -76.90 -38.23
C ALA A 538 1.56 -76.83 -39.38
N GLU A 539 1.69 -77.67 -40.41
CA GLU A 539 0.71 -77.80 -41.49
C GLU A 539 -0.64 -78.28 -40.95
N GLN A 540 -0.65 -79.22 -40.00
CA GLN A 540 -1.86 -79.65 -39.32
C GLN A 540 -2.47 -78.52 -38.48
N ALA A 541 -1.67 -77.80 -37.69
CA ALA A 541 -2.14 -76.65 -36.91
C ALA A 541 -2.74 -75.55 -37.80
N PHE A 542 -2.15 -75.30 -38.98
CA PHE A 542 -2.67 -74.36 -39.97
C PHE A 542 -4.02 -74.82 -40.57
N LEU A 543 -4.18 -76.13 -40.80
CA LEU A 543 -5.44 -76.72 -41.26
C LEU A 543 -6.52 -76.78 -40.16
N GLU A 544 -6.11 -76.86 -38.89
CA GLU A 544 -6.96 -76.75 -37.70
C GLU A 544 -7.30 -75.29 -37.34
N TYR A 545 -6.87 -74.33 -38.17
CA TYR A 545 -7.12 -72.89 -38.06
C TYR A 545 -6.35 -72.19 -36.92
N ASP A 546 -5.37 -72.83 -36.29
CA ASP A 546 -4.55 -72.24 -35.23
C ASP A 546 -3.28 -71.60 -35.82
N TYR A 547 -3.45 -70.42 -36.42
CA TYR A 547 -2.41 -69.71 -37.19
C TYR A 547 -1.22 -69.25 -36.33
N GLU A 548 -1.47 -68.83 -35.10
CA GLU A 548 -0.42 -68.40 -34.16
C GLU A 548 0.48 -69.57 -33.79
N LYS A 549 -0.14 -70.72 -33.46
CA LYS A 549 0.58 -71.94 -33.13
C LYS A 549 1.34 -72.49 -34.33
N ALA A 550 0.75 -72.46 -35.53
CA ALA A 550 1.42 -72.85 -36.75
C ALA A 550 2.69 -71.99 -37.00
N LEU A 551 2.58 -70.67 -36.84
CA LEU A 551 3.71 -69.76 -37.01
C LEU A 551 4.81 -70.01 -35.96
N ALA A 552 4.44 -70.25 -34.70
CA ALA A 552 5.38 -70.52 -33.62
C ALA A 552 6.16 -71.83 -33.83
N ILE A 553 5.47 -72.91 -34.25
CA ILE A 553 6.10 -74.20 -34.54
C ILE A 553 7.07 -74.08 -35.72
N VAL A 554 6.67 -73.37 -36.79
CA VAL A 554 7.54 -73.13 -37.94
C VAL A 554 8.77 -72.31 -37.55
N GLN A 555 8.60 -71.31 -36.69
CA GLN A 555 9.73 -70.55 -36.16
C GLN A 555 10.68 -71.44 -35.36
N GLU A 556 10.20 -72.24 -34.42
CA GLU A 556 11.05 -73.09 -33.59
C GLU A 556 11.83 -74.12 -34.43
N ALA A 557 11.17 -74.71 -35.43
CA ALA A 557 11.76 -75.69 -36.34
C ALA A 557 12.90 -75.08 -37.20
N VAL A 558 12.71 -73.84 -37.69
CA VAL A 558 13.65 -73.20 -38.62
C VAL A 558 14.65 -72.26 -37.93
N GLN A 559 14.42 -71.89 -36.67
CA GLN A 559 15.32 -71.04 -35.88
C GLN A 559 16.73 -71.61 -35.76
N ARG A 560 16.88 -72.94 -35.83
CA ARG A 560 18.19 -73.63 -35.83
C ARG A 560 19.01 -73.38 -37.10
N TYR A 561 18.36 -73.02 -38.21
CA TYR A 561 18.98 -72.85 -39.53
C TYR A 561 19.04 -71.38 -39.97
N GLU A 562 17.98 -70.60 -39.72
CA GLU A 562 17.95 -69.16 -39.98
C GLU A 562 17.17 -68.43 -38.86
N PRO A 563 17.85 -67.69 -37.96
CA PRO A 563 17.18 -66.95 -36.87
C PRO A 563 16.42 -65.68 -37.33
N ASP A 564 16.49 -65.31 -38.62
CA ASP A 564 15.97 -64.03 -39.16
C ASP A 564 14.78 -64.23 -40.14
N LEU A 565 14.09 -65.38 -40.07
CA LEU A 565 13.02 -65.78 -40.99
C LEU A 565 11.84 -64.78 -40.99
N LEU A 566 11.44 -64.31 -39.81
CA LEU A 566 10.34 -63.35 -39.61
C LEU A 566 10.56 -62.02 -40.36
N ASN A 567 11.79 -61.50 -40.36
CA ASN A 567 12.12 -60.22 -41.00
C ASN A 567 12.15 -60.30 -42.54
N LYS A 568 12.38 -61.50 -43.12
CA LYS A 568 12.30 -61.71 -44.58
C LYS A 568 10.87 -61.93 -45.05
N VAL A 569 10.06 -62.67 -44.28
CA VAL A 569 8.64 -62.90 -44.61
C VAL A 569 7.84 -61.60 -44.54
N THR A 570 8.07 -60.77 -43.52
CA THR A 570 7.46 -59.42 -43.41
C THR A 570 7.90 -58.46 -44.54
N LYS A 571 9.15 -58.55 -45.02
CA LYS A 571 9.61 -57.81 -46.22
C LYS A 571 8.94 -58.25 -47.52
N HIS A 572 8.57 -59.52 -47.65
CA HIS A 572 7.82 -60.03 -48.80
C HIS A 572 6.32 -59.71 -48.73
N LEU A 573 5.78 -59.46 -47.54
CA LEU A 573 4.39 -59.01 -47.33
C LEU A 573 4.18 -57.51 -47.63
N SER A 574 5.24 -56.71 -47.58
CA SER A 574 5.22 -55.24 -47.78
C SER A 574 5.66 -54.78 -49.17
N ALA A 575 6.05 -55.70 -50.05
CA ALA A 575 6.44 -55.45 -51.45
C ALA A 575 5.41 -56.05 -52.40
#